data_AF-A0A250IEA0-F1
#
_entry.id   AF-A0A250IEA0-F1
#
_cell.length_a   1.000
_cell.length_b   1.000
_cell.length_c   1.000
_cell.angle_alpha   90.00
_cell.angle_beta   90.00
_cell.angle_gamma   90.00
#
_symmetry.space_group_name_H-M   'P 1'
#
loop_
_entity.id
_entity.type
_entity.pdbx_description
1 polymer ?
#
loop_
_entity_poly.entity_id
_entity_poly.type
_entity_poly.pdbx_seq_one_letter_code
_entity_poly.pdbx_strand_id
1 'polypeptide(L)'
;MKRISSAVLASLFFCAGAAQAQGWNNNRGERAQNRQEARQDKRELKDDRRDVRELEDVLARFDAAQARRDERAMRDVEDRLRRLVNAELAEGHQELQKDRAEIRRDNREVRRDGTWDDRKDRRDDMRDYQNERASQSARATIARELSGLVGQRGPRELHRTRTLITQLIDLGRREVHETKQEIREDQRERREDRRR
;
A
#
# COMPACT_ATOMS: atom_id res chain seq x y z
N MET A 1 16.87 -9.56 26.38
CA MET A 1 16.89 -9.92 27.81
C MET A 1 16.33 -8.78 28.64
N LYS A 2 15.24 -9.03 29.37
CA LYS A 2 14.95 -8.67 30.77
C LYS A 2 13.44 -8.59 30.97
N ARG A 3 12.94 -9.59 31.68
CA ARG A 3 11.63 -9.68 32.32
C ARG A 3 11.71 -8.91 33.64
N ILE A 4 10.62 -8.29 34.07
CA ILE A 4 10.38 -8.03 35.49
C ILE A 4 8.95 -8.51 35.79
N SER A 5 8.89 -9.47 36.71
CA SER A 5 7.70 -10.06 37.29
C SER A 5 7.30 -9.34 38.58
N SER A 6 6.08 -9.62 39.02
CA SER A 6 5.62 -9.75 40.43
C SER A 6 4.67 -8.68 40.99
N ALA A 7 3.38 -9.01 40.86
CA ALA A 7 2.35 -9.14 41.90
C ALA A 7 2.39 -8.29 43.19
N VAL A 8 1.28 -7.60 43.46
CA VAL A 8 0.68 -7.45 44.81
C VAL A 8 -0.84 -7.61 44.69
N LEU A 9 -1.39 -8.53 45.48
CA LEU A 9 -2.81 -8.76 45.75
C LEU A 9 -3.16 -8.09 47.08
N ALA A 10 -4.19 -7.25 47.13
CA ALA A 10 -4.97 -6.98 48.34
C ALA A 10 -6.35 -6.39 47.97
N SER A 11 -7.38 -7.04 48.48
CA SER A 11 -8.81 -6.86 48.23
C SER A 11 -9.50 -6.02 49.31
N LEU A 12 -10.55 -5.26 48.95
CA LEU A 12 -11.91 -5.21 49.57
C LEU A 12 -12.59 -3.81 49.52
N PHE A 13 -13.81 -3.83 49.00
CA PHE A 13 -14.99 -2.97 49.21
C PHE A 13 -14.89 -1.44 49.06
N PHE A 14 -15.49 -0.92 47.98
CA PHE A 14 -16.56 0.08 48.09
C PHE A 14 -17.48 0.00 46.86
N CYS A 15 -18.70 -0.51 47.05
CA CYS A 15 -19.78 -0.38 46.08
C CYS A 15 -20.56 0.90 46.41
N ALA A 16 -20.40 1.95 45.60
CA ALA A 16 -21.40 3.00 45.42
C ALA A 16 -21.22 3.56 44.00
N GLY A 17 -22.26 3.41 43.18
CA GLY A 17 -22.23 3.60 41.74
C GLY A 17 -21.76 4.99 41.31
N ALA A 18 -20.53 5.07 40.82
CA ALA A 18 -20.17 6.06 39.84
C ALA A 18 -20.60 5.51 38.47
N ALA A 19 -21.63 6.10 37.89
CA ALA A 19 -21.85 6.06 36.45
C ALA A 19 -20.64 6.75 35.78
N GLN A 20 -19.54 6.01 35.64
CA GLN A 20 -18.33 6.53 35.01
C GLN A 20 -18.53 6.48 33.51
N ALA A 21 -18.69 7.68 32.96
CA ALA A 21 -18.53 8.02 31.56
C ALA A 21 -17.37 7.24 30.89
N GLN A 22 -17.66 6.10 30.29
CA GLN A 22 -16.71 5.34 29.47
C GLN A 22 -16.52 5.95 28.07
N GLY A 23 -17.21 7.05 27.72
CA GLY A 23 -17.25 7.59 26.36
C GLY A 23 -16.20 8.62 25.97
N TRP A 24 -15.41 9.19 26.89
CA TRP A 24 -14.58 10.37 26.56
C TRP A 24 -13.10 10.07 26.22
N ASN A 25 -12.54 8.95 26.68
CA ASN A 25 -11.11 8.65 26.48
C ASN A 25 -10.78 7.88 25.19
N ASN A 26 -11.71 7.10 24.62
CA ASN A 26 -11.48 6.38 23.35
C ASN A 26 -11.34 7.34 22.15
N ASN A 27 -12.10 8.43 22.17
CA ASN A 27 -12.23 9.38 21.07
C ASN A 27 -10.92 10.15 20.77
N ARG A 28 -9.96 10.25 21.71
CA ARG A 28 -8.65 10.91 21.46
C ARG A 28 -7.66 9.99 20.75
N GLY A 29 -7.68 8.69 21.06
CA GLY A 29 -6.80 7.69 20.43
C GLY A 29 -7.16 7.50 18.96
N GLU A 30 -8.44 7.25 18.68
CA GLU A 30 -9.00 7.09 17.33
C GLU A 30 -8.72 8.35 16.48
N ARG A 31 -8.95 9.56 17.01
CA ARG A 31 -8.64 10.81 16.28
C ARG A 31 -7.16 10.99 15.95
N ALA A 32 -6.26 10.45 16.76
CA ALA A 32 -4.83 10.51 16.50
C ALA A 32 -4.42 9.51 15.41
N GLN A 33 -4.98 8.29 15.45
CA GLN A 33 -4.83 7.25 14.43
C GLN A 33 -5.35 7.74 13.06
N ASN A 34 -6.59 8.24 13.00
CA ASN A 34 -7.19 8.76 11.76
C ASN A 34 -6.39 9.94 11.15
N ARG A 35 -5.65 10.71 11.97
CA ARG A 35 -4.76 11.78 11.47
C ARG A 35 -3.45 11.23 10.94
N GLN A 36 -2.97 10.13 11.50
CA GLN A 36 -1.75 9.47 11.06
C GLN A 36 -1.99 8.75 9.73
N GLU A 37 -3.08 7.98 9.60
CA GLU A 37 -3.53 7.34 8.36
C GLU A 37 -3.67 8.39 7.24
N ALA A 38 -4.46 9.44 7.46
CA ALA A 38 -4.63 10.51 6.46
C ALA A 38 -3.34 11.26 6.06
N ARG A 39 -2.27 11.15 6.85
CA ARG A 39 -0.93 11.67 6.47
C ARG A 39 -0.15 10.64 5.67
N GLN A 40 -0.33 9.36 5.98
CA GLN A 40 0.25 8.23 5.28
C GLN A 40 -0.34 8.10 3.87
N ASP A 41 -1.67 8.09 3.69
CA ASP A 41 -2.30 7.98 2.35
C ASP A 41 -1.88 9.13 1.43
N LYS A 42 -1.67 10.32 2.00
CA LYS A 42 -1.18 11.49 1.23
C LYS A 42 0.27 11.37 0.81
N ARG A 43 1.09 10.66 1.58
CA ARG A 43 2.49 10.37 1.23
C ARG A 43 2.51 9.31 0.16
N GLU A 44 1.80 8.20 0.36
CA GLU A 44 1.65 7.11 -0.62
C GLU A 44 1.17 7.66 -1.97
N LEU A 45 0.07 8.42 -2.00
CA LEU A 45 -0.42 9.06 -3.23
C LEU A 45 0.61 9.98 -3.91
N LYS A 46 1.50 10.61 -3.14
CA LYS A 46 2.55 11.47 -3.71
C LYS A 46 3.67 10.61 -4.31
N ASP A 47 4.04 9.54 -3.62
CA ASP A 47 5.08 8.63 -4.02
C ASP A 47 4.63 7.83 -5.27
N ASP A 48 3.43 7.23 -5.28
CA ASP A 48 2.88 6.53 -6.46
C ASP A 48 2.84 7.42 -7.72
N ARG A 49 2.48 8.69 -7.55
CA ARG A 49 2.49 9.68 -8.65
C ARG A 49 3.89 9.94 -9.17
N ARG A 50 4.87 9.95 -8.27
CA ARG A 50 6.27 10.10 -8.65
C ARG A 50 6.71 8.85 -9.41
N ASP A 51 6.37 7.66 -8.97
CA ASP A 51 6.80 6.41 -9.61
C ASP A 51 6.18 6.24 -10.99
N VAL A 52 4.90 6.60 -11.16
CA VAL A 52 4.26 6.71 -12.48
C VAL A 52 5.03 7.67 -13.40
N ARG A 53 5.39 8.86 -12.91
CA ARG A 53 6.16 9.83 -13.70
C ARG A 53 7.56 9.31 -14.06
N GLU A 54 8.21 8.59 -13.15
CA GLU A 54 9.52 7.99 -13.41
C GLU A 54 9.42 6.89 -14.48
N LEU A 55 8.37 6.08 -14.48
CA LEU A 55 8.10 5.11 -15.54
C LEU A 55 7.76 5.76 -16.88
N GLU A 56 6.99 6.86 -16.87
CA GLU A 56 6.70 7.65 -18.08
C GLU A 56 7.98 8.24 -18.70
N ASP A 57 8.90 8.76 -17.88
CA ASP A 57 10.22 9.24 -18.33
C ASP A 57 11.07 8.08 -18.90
N VAL A 58 11.04 6.91 -18.27
CA VAL A 58 11.70 5.70 -18.79
C VAL A 58 11.15 5.32 -20.17
N LEU A 59 9.83 5.33 -20.36
CA LEU A 59 9.19 5.06 -21.65
C LEU A 59 9.60 6.07 -22.72
N ALA A 60 9.60 7.36 -22.38
CA ALA A 60 10.01 8.41 -23.31
C ALA A 60 11.47 8.24 -23.75
N ARG A 61 12.37 7.90 -22.81
CA ARG A 61 13.77 7.63 -23.11
C ARG A 61 13.97 6.35 -23.91
N PHE A 62 13.17 5.31 -23.62
CA PHE A 62 13.15 4.08 -24.40
C PHE A 62 12.81 4.37 -25.86
N ASP A 63 11.70 5.08 -26.10
CA ASP A 63 11.24 5.44 -27.45
C ASP A 63 12.31 6.30 -28.18
N ALA A 64 12.95 7.24 -27.49
CA ALA A 64 14.02 8.07 -28.05
C ALA A 64 15.32 7.29 -28.34
N ALA A 65 15.69 6.33 -27.48
CA ALA A 65 16.85 5.47 -27.70
C ALA A 65 16.62 4.52 -28.87
N GLN A 66 15.42 3.93 -28.96
CA GLN A 66 15.02 3.07 -30.06
C GLN A 66 15.06 3.82 -31.41
N ALA A 67 14.46 5.01 -31.47
CA ALA A 67 14.41 5.81 -32.70
C ALA A 67 15.81 6.17 -33.23
N ARG A 68 16.75 6.45 -32.31
CA ARG A 68 18.14 6.80 -32.64
C ARG A 68 19.06 5.58 -32.81
N ARG A 69 18.56 4.37 -32.52
CA ARG A 69 19.37 3.14 -32.44
C ARG A 69 20.58 3.31 -31.49
N ASP A 70 20.36 4.01 -30.39
CA ASP A 70 21.40 4.31 -29.40
C ASP A 70 21.46 3.20 -28.35
N GLU A 71 22.41 2.27 -28.55
CA GLU A 71 22.62 1.12 -27.66
C GLU A 71 23.03 1.51 -26.24
N ARG A 72 23.76 2.61 -26.08
CA ARG A 72 24.18 3.06 -24.76
C ARG A 72 22.99 3.61 -23.99
N ALA A 73 22.21 4.49 -24.63
CA ALA A 73 20.98 5.02 -24.04
C ALA A 73 19.97 3.89 -23.73
N MET A 74 19.90 2.86 -24.58
CA MET A 74 19.03 1.71 -24.34
C MET A 74 19.44 0.94 -23.07
N ARG A 75 20.74 0.71 -22.86
CA ARG A 75 21.25 0.08 -21.62
C ARG A 75 20.94 0.93 -20.39
N ASP A 76 21.11 2.25 -20.48
CA ASP A 76 20.81 3.17 -19.36
C ASP A 76 19.31 3.12 -18.99
N VAL A 77 18.43 3.01 -20.00
CA VAL A 77 16.99 2.80 -19.82
C VAL A 77 16.69 1.47 -19.15
N GLU A 78 17.28 0.37 -19.63
CA GLU A 78 17.10 -0.97 -19.05
C GLU A 78 17.56 -1.02 -17.59
N ASP A 79 18.72 -0.42 -17.27
CA ASP A 79 19.24 -0.34 -15.91
C ASP A 79 18.35 0.52 -14.99
N ARG A 80 17.83 1.64 -15.50
CA ARG A 80 16.87 2.45 -14.73
C ARG A 80 15.57 1.70 -14.49
N LEU A 81 15.00 1.07 -15.51
CA LEU A 81 13.77 0.29 -15.41
C LEU A 81 13.93 -0.84 -14.39
N ARG A 82 15.04 -1.58 -14.44
CA ARG A 82 15.34 -2.65 -13.48
C ARG A 82 15.41 -2.14 -12.04
N ARG A 83 16.05 -0.99 -11.81
CA ARG A 83 16.12 -0.38 -10.46
C ARG A 83 14.73 -0.01 -9.93
N LEU A 84 13.90 0.62 -10.77
CA LEU A 84 12.53 1.00 -10.38
C LEU A 84 11.72 -0.24 -10.05
N VAL A 85 11.62 -1.20 -10.97
CA VAL A 85 10.82 -2.41 -10.77
C VAL A 85 11.28 -3.20 -9.55
N ASN A 86 12.58 -3.29 -9.29
CA ASN A 86 13.08 -3.98 -8.09
C ASN A 86 12.75 -3.24 -6.80
N ALA A 87 12.73 -1.91 -6.81
CA ALA A 87 12.32 -1.11 -5.65
C ALA A 87 10.84 -1.32 -5.35
N GLU A 88 9.98 -1.16 -6.37
CA GLU A 88 8.54 -1.41 -6.29
C GLU A 88 8.22 -2.81 -5.76
N LEU A 89 8.91 -3.85 -6.28
CA LEU A 89 8.71 -5.22 -5.81
C LEU A 89 9.15 -5.40 -4.35
N ALA A 90 10.22 -4.74 -3.92
CA ALA A 90 10.66 -4.81 -2.54
C ALA A 90 9.69 -4.10 -1.59
N GLU A 91 9.13 -2.97 -2.01
CA GLU A 91 8.15 -2.17 -1.27
C GLU A 91 6.82 -2.93 -1.13
N GLY A 92 6.25 -3.41 -2.24
CA GLY A 92 5.01 -4.21 -2.20
C GLY A 92 5.16 -5.52 -1.39
N HIS A 93 6.37 -6.10 -1.33
CA HIS A 93 6.62 -7.23 -0.42
C HIS A 93 6.62 -6.86 1.06
N GLN A 94 6.99 -5.63 1.41
CA GLN A 94 6.90 -5.13 2.78
C GLN A 94 5.46 -4.79 3.14
N GLU A 95 4.70 -4.20 2.21
CA GLU A 95 3.28 -3.86 2.40
C GLU A 95 2.44 -5.11 2.61
N LEU A 96 2.54 -6.12 1.74
CA LEU A 96 1.85 -7.39 1.93
C LEU A 96 2.15 -8.08 3.28
N GLN A 97 3.32 -7.85 3.85
CA GLN A 97 3.65 -8.37 5.18
C GLN A 97 2.94 -7.58 6.30
N LYS A 98 2.79 -6.27 6.15
CA LYS A 98 2.04 -5.41 7.07
C LYS A 98 0.55 -5.75 7.00
N ASP A 99 -0.06 -5.79 5.83
CA ASP A 99 -1.49 -6.10 5.65
C ASP A 99 -1.81 -7.48 6.23
N ARG A 100 -0.91 -8.45 6.01
CA ARG A 100 -1.07 -9.79 6.59
C ARG A 100 -0.98 -9.79 8.12
N ALA A 101 -0.20 -8.88 8.71
CA ALA A 101 -0.13 -8.72 10.15
C ALA A 101 -1.40 -8.04 10.70
N GLU A 102 -1.94 -7.05 9.98
CA GLU A 102 -3.19 -6.35 10.29
C GLU A 102 -4.38 -7.30 10.24
N ILE A 103 -4.56 -8.06 9.15
CA ILE A 103 -5.57 -9.12 9.06
C ILE A 103 -5.50 -10.10 10.23
N ARG A 104 -4.28 -10.47 10.69
CA ARG A 104 -4.13 -11.39 11.85
C ARG A 104 -4.58 -10.74 13.15
N ARG A 105 -4.32 -9.44 13.31
CA ARG A 105 -4.77 -8.66 14.47
C ARG A 105 -6.29 -8.55 14.45
N ASP A 106 -6.88 -8.20 13.34
CA ASP A 106 -8.33 -8.06 13.18
C ASP A 106 -9.07 -9.38 13.39
N ASN A 107 -8.50 -10.48 12.88
CA ASN A 107 -9.02 -11.81 13.19
C ASN A 107 -9.02 -12.12 14.69
N ARG A 108 -8.11 -11.56 15.48
CA ARG A 108 -8.10 -11.70 16.94
C ARG A 108 -9.15 -10.82 17.59
N GLU A 109 -9.35 -9.59 17.11
CA GLU A 109 -10.34 -8.64 17.61
C GLU A 109 -11.76 -9.15 17.33
N VAL A 110 -12.04 -9.61 16.10
CA VAL A 110 -13.31 -10.28 15.74
C VAL A 110 -13.60 -11.52 16.59
N ARG A 111 -12.56 -12.27 17.00
CA ARG A 111 -12.75 -13.45 17.88
C ARG A 111 -13.00 -13.07 19.33
N ARG A 112 -12.50 -11.91 19.76
CA ARG A 112 -12.58 -11.45 21.15
C ARG A 112 -13.92 -10.75 21.40
N ASP A 113 -14.24 -9.76 20.58
CA ASP A 113 -15.36 -8.85 20.77
C ASP A 113 -16.43 -9.07 19.70
N GLY A 114 -16.02 -9.26 18.44
CA GLY A 114 -16.87 -9.74 17.36
C GLY A 114 -17.99 -8.79 16.95
N THR A 115 -17.76 -7.49 17.17
CA THR A 115 -18.69 -6.41 16.88
C THR A 115 -18.94 -6.29 15.36
N TRP A 116 -19.93 -5.49 14.98
CA TRP A 116 -20.18 -5.24 13.56
C TRP A 116 -19.01 -4.48 12.92
N ASP A 117 -18.42 -3.53 13.64
CA ASP A 117 -17.25 -2.76 13.22
C ASP A 117 -16.05 -3.67 12.99
N ASP A 118 -15.67 -4.52 13.95
CA ASP A 118 -14.52 -5.44 13.80
C ASP A 118 -14.65 -6.36 12.56
N ARG A 119 -15.89 -6.78 12.24
CA ARG A 119 -16.16 -7.64 11.07
C ARG A 119 -16.06 -6.87 9.76
N LYS A 120 -16.41 -5.58 9.78
CA LYS A 120 -16.28 -4.67 8.64
C LYS A 120 -14.80 -4.41 8.37
N ASP A 121 -14.04 -4.01 9.38
CA ASP A 121 -12.61 -3.71 9.28
C ASP A 121 -11.84 -4.92 8.71
N ARG A 122 -12.05 -6.11 9.28
CA ARG A 122 -11.46 -7.36 8.74
C ARG A 122 -11.80 -7.60 7.27
N ARG A 123 -13.02 -7.25 6.83
CA ARG A 123 -13.44 -7.47 5.45
C ARG A 123 -12.73 -6.50 4.51
N ASP A 124 -12.56 -5.27 4.94
CA ASP A 124 -11.89 -4.21 4.18
C ASP A 124 -10.39 -4.53 4.07
N ASP A 125 -9.71 -4.84 5.19
CA ASP A 125 -8.31 -5.32 5.22
C ASP A 125 -8.07 -6.53 4.29
N MET A 126 -9.00 -7.49 4.31
CA MET A 126 -8.89 -8.69 3.47
C MET A 126 -9.07 -8.37 1.98
N ARG A 127 -9.87 -7.36 1.64
CA ARG A 127 -10.04 -6.87 0.27
C ARG A 127 -8.77 -6.15 -0.18
N ASP A 128 -8.20 -5.31 0.66
CA ASP A 128 -7.03 -4.50 0.33
C ASP A 128 -5.79 -5.39 0.14
N TYR A 129 -5.59 -6.35 1.04
CA TYR A 129 -4.56 -7.38 0.86
C TYR A 129 -4.71 -8.18 -0.45
N GLN A 130 -5.95 -8.47 -0.87
CA GLN A 130 -6.18 -9.18 -2.13
C GLN A 130 -5.83 -8.31 -3.34
N ASN A 131 -6.19 -7.03 -3.31
CA ASN A 131 -5.87 -6.07 -4.36
C ASN A 131 -4.36 -5.89 -4.46
N GLU A 132 -3.69 -5.65 -3.34
CA GLU A 132 -2.24 -5.46 -3.29
C GLU A 132 -1.51 -6.72 -3.76
N ARG A 133 -1.97 -7.90 -3.34
CA ARG A 133 -1.40 -9.17 -3.79
C ARG A 133 -1.55 -9.37 -5.30
N ALA A 134 -2.69 -8.97 -5.87
CA ALA A 134 -2.93 -9.05 -7.30
C ALA A 134 -2.02 -8.08 -8.06
N SER A 135 -1.89 -6.83 -7.60
CA SER A 135 -1.01 -5.82 -8.19
C SER A 135 0.46 -6.27 -8.14
N GLN A 136 0.92 -6.71 -6.97
CA GLN A 136 2.28 -7.24 -6.78
C GLN A 136 2.57 -8.46 -7.64
N SER A 137 1.60 -9.38 -7.82
CA SER A 137 1.77 -10.53 -8.71
C SER A 137 1.87 -10.12 -10.18
N ALA A 138 1.13 -9.09 -10.60
CA ALA A 138 1.20 -8.55 -11.95
C ALA A 138 2.56 -7.91 -12.20
N ARG A 139 3.03 -7.05 -11.28
CA ARG A 139 4.38 -6.46 -11.31
C ARG A 139 5.47 -7.51 -11.41
N ALA A 140 5.43 -8.56 -10.57
CA ALA A 140 6.43 -9.62 -10.56
C ALA A 140 6.45 -10.43 -11.87
N THR A 141 5.30 -10.56 -12.52
CA THR A 141 5.21 -11.22 -13.83
C THR A 141 5.84 -10.35 -14.92
N ILE A 142 5.51 -9.06 -14.94
CA ILE A 142 6.12 -8.10 -15.87
C ILE A 142 7.63 -8.01 -15.67
N ALA A 143 8.10 -7.96 -14.42
CA ALA A 143 9.51 -7.89 -14.07
C ALA A 143 10.31 -9.08 -14.61
N ARG A 144 9.80 -10.30 -14.44
CA ARG A 144 10.43 -11.52 -14.96
C ARG A 144 10.51 -11.49 -16.48
N GLU A 145 9.45 -11.04 -17.14
CA GLU A 145 9.43 -10.94 -18.59
C GLU A 145 10.40 -9.87 -19.12
N LEU A 146 10.42 -8.69 -18.51
CA LEU A 146 11.39 -7.63 -18.80
C LEU A 146 12.83 -8.14 -18.65
N SER A 147 13.13 -8.90 -17.60
CA SER A 147 14.46 -9.48 -17.39
C SER A 147 14.88 -10.42 -18.53
N GLY A 148 13.95 -11.13 -19.16
CA GLY A 148 14.23 -12.00 -20.31
C GLY A 148 14.49 -11.23 -21.62
N LEU A 149 14.06 -9.98 -21.70
CA LEU A 149 14.18 -9.12 -22.88
C LEU A 149 15.41 -8.19 -22.84
N VAL A 150 16.12 -8.13 -21.70
CA VAL A 150 17.31 -7.28 -21.55
C VAL A 150 18.35 -7.60 -22.63
N GLY A 151 18.85 -6.55 -23.29
CA GLY A 151 19.86 -6.68 -24.34
C GLY A 151 19.32 -7.19 -25.68
N GLN A 152 18.05 -7.60 -25.76
CA GLN A 152 17.41 -7.98 -27.02
C GLN A 152 17.03 -6.72 -27.81
N ARG A 153 17.35 -6.72 -29.11
CA ARG A 153 17.16 -5.56 -30.00
C ARG A 153 16.31 -5.87 -31.23
N GLY A 154 15.72 -7.05 -31.28
CA GLY A 154 14.80 -7.40 -32.36
C GLY A 154 13.51 -6.55 -32.28
N PRO A 155 12.85 -6.27 -33.42
CA PRO A 155 11.66 -5.41 -33.45
C PRO A 155 10.51 -5.92 -32.55
N ARG A 156 10.36 -7.24 -32.44
CA ARG A 156 9.32 -7.86 -31.62
C ARG A 156 9.61 -7.68 -30.13
N GLU A 157 10.87 -7.87 -29.74
CA GLU A 157 11.35 -7.77 -28.38
C GLU A 157 11.27 -6.31 -27.90
N LEU A 158 11.68 -5.35 -28.72
CA LEU A 158 11.55 -3.92 -28.42
C LEU A 158 10.08 -3.51 -28.26
N HIS A 159 9.19 -3.96 -29.15
CA HIS A 159 7.76 -3.72 -29.02
C HIS A 159 7.19 -4.32 -27.73
N ARG A 160 7.65 -5.52 -27.35
CA ARG A 160 7.22 -6.18 -26.12
C ARG A 160 7.72 -5.43 -24.88
N THR A 161 8.98 -5.03 -24.83
CA THR A 161 9.54 -4.20 -23.75
C THR A 161 8.73 -2.92 -23.58
N ARG A 162 8.43 -2.21 -24.68
CA ARG A 162 7.58 -1.01 -24.66
C ARG A 162 6.19 -1.27 -24.08
N THR A 163 5.57 -2.37 -24.49
CA THR A 163 4.26 -2.81 -23.99
C THR A 163 4.30 -3.07 -22.48
N LEU A 164 5.33 -3.75 -21.99
CA LEU A 164 5.49 -4.06 -20.57
C LEU A 164 5.74 -2.80 -19.73
N ILE A 165 6.53 -1.84 -20.22
CA ILE A 165 6.69 -0.53 -19.55
C ILE A 165 5.33 0.19 -19.46
N THR A 166 4.54 0.16 -20.53
CA THR A 166 3.20 0.76 -20.56
C THR A 166 2.27 0.09 -19.54
N GLN A 167 2.33 -1.24 -19.43
CA GLN A 167 1.54 -1.99 -18.44
C GLN A 167 1.91 -1.62 -17.00
N LEU A 168 3.20 -1.38 -16.70
CA LEU A 168 3.62 -0.88 -15.38
C LEU A 168 3.06 0.52 -15.10
N ILE A 169 3.07 1.41 -16.09
CA ILE A 169 2.48 2.75 -15.98
C ILE A 169 0.97 2.65 -15.69
N ASP A 170 0.26 1.77 -16.39
CA ASP A 170 -1.19 1.59 -16.21
C ASP A 170 -1.53 0.99 -14.84
N LEU A 171 -0.68 0.11 -14.29
CA LEU A 171 -0.81 -0.38 -12.91
C LEU A 171 -0.66 0.76 -11.91
N GLY A 172 0.44 1.53 -11.97
CA GLY A 172 0.65 2.64 -11.03
C GLY A 172 -0.41 3.75 -11.16
N ARG A 173 -0.92 4.01 -12.37
CA ARG A 173 -2.03 4.97 -12.56
C ARG A 173 -3.33 4.50 -11.91
N ARG A 174 -3.56 3.19 -11.87
CA ARG A 174 -4.74 2.60 -11.21
C ARG A 174 -4.65 2.81 -9.70
N GLU A 175 -3.49 2.52 -9.10
CA GLU A 175 -3.28 2.74 -7.66
C GLU A 175 -3.43 4.22 -7.29
N VAL A 176 -2.80 5.12 -8.05
CA VAL A 176 -2.99 6.58 -7.87
C VAL A 176 -4.47 6.98 -7.93
N HIS A 177 -5.29 6.28 -8.73
CA HIS A 177 -6.72 6.52 -8.79
C HIS A 177 -7.44 5.97 -7.56
N GLU A 178 -7.17 4.73 -7.18
CA GLU A 178 -7.77 4.01 -6.05
C GLU A 178 -7.51 4.76 -4.73
N THR A 179 -6.25 5.07 -4.41
CA THR A 179 -5.87 5.86 -3.22
C THR A 179 -6.55 7.23 -3.21
N LYS A 180 -6.76 7.83 -4.39
CA LYS A 180 -7.49 9.11 -4.50
C LYS A 180 -8.96 8.98 -4.15
N GLN A 181 -9.59 7.87 -4.49
CA GLN A 181 -10.98 7.62 -4.17
C GLN A 181 -11.14 7.30 -2.69
N GLU A 182 -10.27 6.46 -2.13
CA GLU A 182 -10.23 6.14 -0.69
C GLU A 182 -10.10 7.43 0.15
N ILE A 183 -9.12 8.28 -0.15
CA ILE A 183 -8.96 9.58 0.54
C ILE A 183 -10.23 10.45 0.45
N ARG A 184 -11.00 10.36 -0.63
CA ARG A 184 -12.25 11.12 -0.79
C ARG A 184 -13.39 10.51 0.01
N GLU A 185 -13.50 9.18 0.02
CA GLU A 185 -14.49 8.42 0.78
C GLU A 185 -14.27 8.67 2.27
N ASP A 186 -13.05 8.54 2.77
CA ASP A 186 -12.67 8.86 4.15
C ASP A 186 -13.03 10.30 4.56
N GLN A 187 -12.77 11.26 3.67
CA GLN A 187 -13.12 12.66 3.93
C GLN A 187 -14.62 12.87 4.00
N ARG A 188 -15.40 12.09 3.24
CA ARG A 188 -16.85 12.13 3.25
C ARG A 188 -17.37 11.51 4.55
N GLU A 189 -16.91 10.33 4.93
CA GLU A 189 -17.30 9.66 6.17
C GLU A 189 -17.02 10.54 7.40
N ARG A 190 -15.80 11.11 7.49
CA ARG A 190 -15.44 12.06 8.57
C ARG A 190 -16.32 13.30 8.64
N ARG A 191 -16.96 13.72 7.54
CA ARG A 191 -17.92 14.84 7.52
C ARG A 191 -19.29 14.39 7.98
N GLU A 192 -19.69 13.17 7.65
CA GLU A 192 -20.97 12.59 8.05
C GLU A 192 -20.97 12.28 9.56
N ASP A 193 -19.87 11.78 10.12
CA ASP A 193 -19.71 11.54 11.56
C ASP A 193 -19.78 12.82 12.39
N ARG A 194 -19.32 13.95 11.85
CA ARG A 194 -19.40 15.25 12.53
C ARG A 194 -20.81 15.85 12.53
N ARG A 195 -21.72 15.31 11.73
CA ARG A 195 -23.11 15.78 11.62
C ARG A 195 -24.08 14.94 12.45
N ARG A 196 -23.66 13.77 12.94
CA ARG A 196 -24.40 12.90 13.85
C ARG A 196 -24.03 13.20 15.30
#